data_AF-A0A2S2G3D2-F1
#
_entry.id   AF-A0A2S2G3D2-F1
#
_cell.length_a   1.000
_cell.length_b   1.000
_cell.length_c   1.000
_cell.angle_alpha   90.00
_cell.angle_beta   90.00
_cell.angle_gamma   90.00
#
_symmetry.space_group_name_H-M   'P 1'
#
loop_
_entity.id
_entity.type
_entity.pdbx_description
1 polymer ?
#
loop_
_entity_poly.entity_id
_entity_poly.type
_entity_poly.pdbx_seq_one_letter_code
_entity_poly.pdbx_strand_id
1 'polypeptide(L)'
;MTSLVQHITIDCADAYELALFWAEVLGSSVSDDDAPGDPEALVETGRAALLFVTVPEPKRAKNRVHLDVRPEDRTRDEEVERLLGLGATLVADHRKPNGRGWATLADPEGNEFCVEVGAAERAALTGTRLPVTADDVTLAVRLAADTLAASPAADWHVPAGSLTWDCWETMEHLSDDLFAYAVQLGPRTPPTEADVPYRWAPEREGGPWNAVFADPEAGPAGLLQTLEASGALLAAMVRTASPALRSFHSHGVSDPEGFAAMGVVETLVHTHDVAAGLSLSWAPPTELCDRVLARLFPDAPDDADRWAVLLWSTGRADLPGRERVTSWKWHGAPLAG
;
A
#
# COMPACT_ATOMS: atom_id res chain seq x y z
N MET A 1 4.88 13.48 26.78
CA MET A 1 5.46 12.81 25.60
C MET A 1 6.22 11.60 26.10
N THR A 2 6.15 10.50 25.36
CA THR A 2 6.96 9.29 25.60
C THR A 2 8.18 9.33 24.70
N SER A 3 9.25 8.61 25.07
CA SER A 3 10.45 8.46 24.25
C SER A 3 10.19 7.61 23.00
N LEU A 4 10.96 7.85 21.93
CA LEU A 4 11.03 7.01 20.73
C LEU A 4 12.37 6.27 20.71
N VAL A 5 12.41 5.10 20.09
CA VAL A 5 13.68 4.45 19.74
C VAL A 5 14.24 5.20 18.54
N GLN A 6 15.40 5.82 18.71
CA GLN A 6 16.02 6.63 17.66
C GLN A 6 16.82 5.75 16.70
N HIS A 7 17.80 4.98 17.19
CA HIS A 7 18.61 4.07 16.37
C HIS A 7 18.85 2.74 17.09
N ILE A 8 19.10 1.67 16.33
CA ILE A 8 19.74 0.44 16.80
C ILE A 8 21.20 0.48 16.38
N THR A 9 22.12 0.50 17.34
CA THR A 9 23.56 0.61 17.07
C THR A 9 24.23 -0.76 16.97
N ILE A 10 25.06 -0.94 15.94
CA ILE A 10 25.83 -2.15 15.67
C ILE A 10 27.31 -1.77 15.60
N ASP A 11 28.10 -2.36 16.51
CA ASP A 11 29.55 -2.24 16.49
C ASP A 11 30.13 -3.08 15.34
N CYS A 12 31.09 -2.52 14.61
CA CYS A 12 31.70 -3.13 13.43
C CYS A 12 33.15 -2.65 13.23
N ALA A 13 33.86 -3.26 12.28
CA ALA A 13 35.22 -2.92 11.88
C ALA A 13 35.26 -1.87 10.76
N ASP A 14 34.25 -1.84 9.89
CA ASP A 14 34.09 -0.83 8.85
C ASP A 14 32.61 -0.38 8.75
N ALA A 15 32.30 0.76 9.37
CA ALA A 15 30.93 1.28 9.41
C ALA A 15 30.35 1.54 8.02
N TYR A 16 31.14 2.08 7.09
CA TYR A 16 30.64 2.47 5.77
C TYR A 16 30.35 1.25 4.89
N GLU A 17 31.27 0.29 4.83
CA GLU A 17 31.07 -0.94 4.04
C GLU A 17 29.89 -1.76 4.58
N LEU A 18 29.75 -1.84 5.91
CA LEU A 18 28.64 -2.56 6.51
C LEU A 18 27.29 -1.83 6.28
N ALA A 19 27.30 -0.50 6.33
CA ALA A 19 26.12 0.30 5.99
C ALA A 19 25.68 0.11 4.54
N LEU A 20 26.61 0.01 3.57
CA LEU A 20 26.28 -0.28 2.17
C LEU A 20 25.56 -1.63 2.02
N PHE A 21 26.07 -2.68 2.69
CA PHE A 21 25.39 -3.98 2.70
C PHE A 21 23.97 -3.86 3.24
N TRP A 22 23.78 -3.20 4.39
CA TRP A 22 22.46 -3.04 5.02
C TRP A 22 21.52 -2.12 4.24
N ALA A 23 22.05 -1.13 3.52
CA ALA A 23 21.27 -0.31 2.60
C ALA A 23 20.65 -1.17 1.48
N GLU A 24 21.43 -2.11 0.90
CA GLU A 24 20.90 -3.05 -0.10
C GLU A 24 19.93 -4.10 0.50
N VAL A 25 20.16 -4.54 1.75
CA VAL A 25 19.22 -5.43 2.46
C VAL A 25 17.85 -4.76 2.59
N LEU A 26 17.83 -3.51 3.04
CA LEU A 26 16.63 -2.77 3.40
C LEU A 26 16.02 -1.95 2.25
N GLY A 27 16.65 -1.97 1.06
CA GLY A 27 16.21 -1.17 -0.08
C GLY A 27 16.27 0.33 0.18
N SER A 28 17.29 0.78 0.92
CA SER A 28 17.54 2.18 1.25
C SER A 28 18.91 2.64 0.72
N SER A 29 19.37 3.81 1.16
CA SER A 29 20.71 4.33 0.93
C SER A 29 21.40 4.65 2.25
N VAL A 30 22.73 4.70 2.21
CA VAL A 30 23.53 5.32 3.27
C VAL A 30 23.29 6.84 3.22
N SER A 31 23.41 7.52 4.37
CA SER A 31 23.32 8.98 4.43
C SER A 31 24.34 9.64 3.48
N ASP A 32 23.94 10.72 2.80
CA ASP A 32 24.83 11.51 1.94
C ASP A 32 25.99 12.17 2.73
N ASP A 33 25.84 12.28 4.05
CA ASP A 33 26.84 12.85 4.96
C ASP A 33 27.91 11.83 5.39
N ASP A 34 27.70 10.52 5.16
CA ASP A 34 28.62 9.46 5.58
C ASP A 34 29.53 9.01 4.42
N ALA A 35 30.83 8.90 4.68
CA ALA A 35 31.85 8.57 3.69
C ALA A 35 32.78 7.43 4.14
N PRO A 36 33.53 6.78 3.21
CA PRO A 36 34.51 5.76 3.56
C PRO A 36 35.52 6.25 4.61
N GLY A 37 35.65 5.50 5.70
CA GLY A 37 36.57 5.80 6.80
C GLY A 37 35.99 6.65 7.93
N ASP A 38 34.73 7.08 7.84
CA ASP A 38 34.04 7.73 8.94
C ASP A 38 33.83 6.77 10.13
N PRO A 39 33.81 7.29 11.37
CA PRO A 39 33.71 6.45 12.56
C PRO A 39 32.32 5.82 12.72
N GLU A 40 31.32 6.31 12.00
CA GLU A 40 29.96 5.78 11.99
C GLU A 40 29.30 6.01 10.63
N ALA A 41 28.27 5.21 10.34
CA ALA A 41 27.44 5.38 9.16
C ALA A 41 26.00 4.97 9.47
N LEU A 42 25.03 5.69 8.93
CA LEU A 42 23.61 5.52 9.20
C LEU A 42 22.88 4.97 7.95
N VAL A 43 22.07 3.94 8.18
CA VAL A 43 21.05 3.47 7.24
C VAL A 43 19.69 3.72 7.85
N GLU A 44 18.97 4.70 7.30
CA GLU A 44 17.61 5.04 7.73
C GLU A 44 16.59 4.59 6.70
N THR A 45 15.48 4.05 7.19
CA THR A 45 14.27 3.77 6.41
C THR A 45 13.13 4.56 7.03
N GLY A 46 11.99 4.67 6.34
CA GLY A 46 10.79 5.27 6.93
C GLY A 46 10.22 4.53 8.15
N ARG A 47 10.83 3.41 8.60
CA ARG A 47 10.34 2.56 9.69
C ARG A 47 11.38 2.26 10.78
N ALA A 48 12.67 2.32 10.45
CA ALA A 48 13.77 1.95 11.35
C ALA A 48 15.08 2.61 10.91
N ALA A 49 15.98 2.80 11.86
CA ALA A 49 17.31 3.37 11.63
C ALA A 49 18.39 2.49 12.29
N LEU A 50 19.36 2.05 11.48
CA LEU A 50 20.51 1.26 11.92
C LEU A 50 21.76 2.14 11.86
N LEU A 51 22.45 2.28 13.00
CA LEU A 51 23.70 3.03 13.11
C LEU A 51 24.86 2.06 13.25
N PHE A 52 25.81 2.08 12.32
CA PHE A 52 27.02 1.28 12.36
C PHE A 52 28.14 2.12 12.95
N VAL A 53 28.88 1.59 13.92
CA VAL A 53 29.98 2.32 14.58
C VAL A 53 31.25 1.50 14.51
N THR A 54 32.31 2.11 13.97
CA THR A 54 33.63 1.51 13.87
C THR A 54 34.29 1.44 15.26
N VAL A 55 34.57 0.23 15.74
CA VAL A 55 35.27 -0.01 17.00
C VAL A 55 36.53 -0.86 16.79
N PRO A 56 37.60 -0.66 17.57
CA PRO A 56 38.83 -1.42 17.40
C PRO A 56 38.72 -2.87 17.91
N GLU A 57 37.73 -3.19 18.74
CA GLU A 57 37.53 -4.52 19.29
C GLU A 57 36.81 -5.45 18.31
N PRO A 58 37.39 -6.60 17.94
CA PRO A 58 36.67 -7.57 17.13
C PRO A 58 35.51 -8.20 17.91
N LYS A 59 34.46 -8.59 17.21
CA LYS A 59 33.31 -9.34 17.76
C LYS A 59 33.79 -10.60 18.50
N ARG A 60 33.39 -10.76 19.75
CA ARG A 60 33.81 -11.90 20.61
C ARG A 60 32.71 -12.90 20.92
N ALA A 61 31.45 -12.50 20.79
CA ALA A 61 30.29 -13.29 21.17
C ALA A 61 29.11 -13.00 20.26
N LYS A 62 28.05 -13.78 20.38
CA LYS A 62 26.77 -13.53 19.71
C LYS A 62 26.18 -12.19 20.15
N ASN A 63 25.56 -11.48 19.21
CA ASN A 63 24.78 -10.28 19.50
C ASN A 63 23.65 -10.59 20.50
N ARG A 64 23.44 -9.68 21.47
CA ARG A 64 22.42 -9.85 22.53
C ARG A 64 21.06 -9.29 22.12
N VAL A 65 21.05 -8.44 21.10
CA VAL A 65 19.86 -8.02 20.37
C VAL A 65 19.78 -8.87 19.11
N HIS A 66 18.58 -9.30 18.75
CA HIS A 66 18.32 -9.94 17.48
C HIS A 66 17.64 -8.92 16.56
N LEU A 67 18.17 -8.78 15.35
CA LEU A 67 17.53 -8.02 14.29
C LEU A 67 16.80 -9.02 13.40
N ASP A 68 15.49 -8.86 13.24
CA ASP A 68 14.65 -9.73 12.42
C ASP A 68 14.15 -8.94 11.22
N VAL A 69 14.48 -9.40 10.01
CA VAL A 69 14.02 -8.83 8.74
C VAL A 69 12.96 -9.72 8.12
N ARG A 70 12.03 -9.11 7.38
CA ARG A 70 10.94 -9.80 6.70
C ARG A 70 10.83 -9.27 5.28
N PRO A 71 10.91 -10.13 4.24
CA PRO A 71 10.68 -9.69 2.87
C PRO A 71 9.23 -9.24 2.67
N GLU A 72 9.03 -8.23 1.82
CA GLU A 72 7.70 -7.67 1.52
C GLU A 72 7.15 -8.14 0.16
N ASP A 73 8.02 -8.42 -0.80
CA ASP A 73 7.69 -8.69 -2.21
C ASP A 73 8.11 -10.10 -2.69
N ARG A 74 8.72 -10.90 -1.81
CA ARG A 74 9.24 -12.24 -2.11
C ARG A 74 9.09 -13.19 -0.93
N THR A 75 9.29 -14.48 -1.18
CA THR A 75 9.30 -15.51 -0.14
C THR A 75 10.54 -15.39 0.75
N ARG A 76 10.49 -15.98 1.95
CA ARG A 76 11.67 -16.06 2.83
C ARG A 76 12.85 -16.72 2.12
N ASP A 77 12.60 -17.78 1.37
CA ASP A 77 13.67 -18.57 0.78
C ASP A 77 14.35 -17.82 -0.38
N GLU A 78 13.60 -17.09 -1.20
CA GLU A 78 14.15 -16.18 -2.21
C GLU A 78 14.96 -15.04 -1.57
N GLU A 79 14.50 -14.51 -0.44
CA GLU A 79 15.24 -13.48 0.28
C GLU A 79 16.55 -14.02 0.88
N VAL A 80 16.54 -15.23 1.45
CA VAL A 80 17.77 -15.88 1.91
C VAL A 80 18.75 -16.04 0.74
N GLU A 81 18.31 -16.50 -0.42
CA GLU A 81 19.17 -16.62 -1.61
C GLU A 81 19.76 -15.27 -2.04
N ARG A 82 18.93 -14.21 -2.08
CA ARG A 82 19.39 -12.86 -2.40
C ARG A 82 20.47 -12.38 -1.43
N LEU A 83 20.21 -12.52 -0.13
CA LEU A 83 21.11 -12.03 0.92
C LEU A 83 22.44 -12.80 0.96
N LEU A 84 22.42 -14.11 0.69
CA LEU A 84 23.66 -14.88 0.49
C LEU A 84 24.44 -14.35 -0.73
N GLY A 85 23.75 -13.96 -1.80
CA GLY A 85 24.35 -13.30 -2.96
C GLY A 85 24.99 -11.95 -2.66
N LEU A 86 24.49 -11.21 -1.66
CA LEU A 86 25.05 -9.94 -1.18
C LEU A 86 26.24 -10.10 -0.22
N GLY A 87 26.60 -11.33 0.16
CA GLY A 87 27.72 -11.60 1.06
C GLY A 87 27.32 -11.99 2.48
N ALA A 88 26.03 -12.18 2.76
CA ALA A 88 25.60 -12.79 4.02
C ALA A 88 26.01 -14.27 4.07
N THR A 89 26.05 -14.85 5.27
CA THR A 89 26.34 -16.27 5.50
C THR A 89 25.24 -16.94 6.30
N LEU A 90 24.84 -18.16 5.95
CA LEU A 90 23.85 -18.93 6.71
C LEU A 90 24.49 -19.48 8.00
N VAL A 91 24.00 -19.02 9.15
CA VAL A 91 24.50 -19.41 10.48
C VAL A 91 23.69 -20.57 11.05
N ALA A 92 22.37 -20.51 10.95
CA ALA A 92 21.49 -21.55 11.44
C ALA A 92 20.19 -21.61 10.64
N ASP A 93 19.76 -22.82 10.30
CA ASP A 93 18.50 -23.07 9.62
C ASP A 93 17.44 -23.51 10.62
N HIS A 94 16.47 -22.64 10.88
CA HIS A 94 15.33 -22.91 11.78
C HIS A 94 14.01 -23.04 11.00
N ARG A 95 14.08 -23.20 9.67
CA ARG A 95 12.91 -23.44 8.83
C ARG A 95 12.33 -24.81 9.14
N LYS A 96 11.01 -24.90 9.15
CA LYS A 96 10.26 -26.11 9.47
C LYS A 96 9.63 -26.68 8.21
N PRO A 97 9.39 -28.01 8.15
CA PRO A 97 8.71 -28.63 7.00
C PRO A 97 7.31 -28.07 6.69
N ASN A 98 6.68 -27.37 7.63
CA ASN A 98 5.38 -26.72 7.45
C ASN A 98 5.50 -25.25 6.98
N GLY A 99 6.64 -24.86 6.39
CA GLY A 99 6.92 -23.51 5.89
C GLY A 99 7.25 -22.47 6.97
N ARG A 100 6.85 -22.70 8.22
CA ARG A 100 7.13 -21.77 9.34
C ARG A 100 8.60 -21.77 9.76
N GLY A 101 8.97 -20.84 10.64
CA GLY A 101 10.35 -20.68 11.15
C GLY A 101 11.10 -19.60 10.37
N TRP A 102 12.39 -19.49 10.64
CA TRP A 102 13.26 -18.44 10.08
C TRP A 102 14.61 -19.04 9.69
N ALA A 103 15.40 -18.30 8.93
CA ALA A 103 16.81 -18.59 8.74
C ALA A 103 17.62 -17.53 9.50
N THR A 104 18.64 -17.93 10.27
CA THR A 104 19.58 -16.98 10.87
C THR A 104 20.77 -16.83 9.94
N LEU A 105 20.97 -15.61 9.44
CA LEU A 105 22.12 -15.21 8.65
C LEU A 105 23.09 -14.39 9.51
N ALA A 106 24.31 -14.23 9.02
CA ALA A 106 25.27 -13.24 9.47
C ALA A 106 25.61 -12.31 8.32
N ASP A 107 25.71 -11.02 8.59
CA ASP A 107 26.24 -10.04 7.64
C ASP A 107 27.75 -10.26 7.37
N PRO A 108 28.40 -9.50 6.47
CA PRO A 108 29.81 -9.69 6.14
C PRO A 108 30.77 -9.62 7.34
N GLU A 109 30.36 -9.00 8.45
CA GLU A 109 31.15 -8.88 9.68
C GLU A 109 30.77 -9.90 10.78
N GLY A 110 29.81 -10.79 10.50
CA GLY A 110 29.41 -11.83 11.44
C GLY A 110 28.33 -11.40 12.44
N ASN A 111 27.65 -10.27 12.22
CA ASN A 111 26.51 -9.87 13.04
C ASN A 111 25.28 -10.66 12.62
N GLU A 112 24.68 -11.36 13.59
CA GLU A 112 23.57 -12.26 13.31
C GLU A 112 22.22 -11.52 13.18
N PHE A 113 21.44 -11.89 12.16
CA PHE A 113 20.07 -11.42 11.95
C PHE A 113 19.18 -12.56 11.42
N CYS A 114 17.87 -12.47 11.63
CA CYS A 114 16.92 -13.50 11.18
C CYS A 114 16.15 -13.05 9.95
N VAL A 115 15.96 -13.96 8.99
CA VAL A 115 15.05 -13.78 7.84
C VAL A 115 13.75 -14.52 8.14
N GLU A 116 12.71 -13.75 8.39
CA GLU A 116 11.37 -14.22 8.75
C GLU A 116 10.50 -14.52 7.52
N VAL A 117 9.42 -15.27 7.73
CA VAL A 117 8.39 -15.50 6.71
C VAL A 117 7.70 -14.19 6.34
N GLY A 118 7.66 -13.88 5.03
CA GLY A 118 6.96 -12.74 4.44
C GLY A 118 5.47 -12.70 4.79
N ALA A 119 4.83 -11.54 4.68
CA ALA A 119 3.42 -11.41 5.06
C ALA A 119 2.50 -12.29 4.19
N ALA A 120 2.71 -12.29 2.87
CA ALA A 120 1.95 -13.11 1.91
C ALA A 120 2.16 -14.61 2.13
N GLU A 121 3.41 -15.03 2.30
CA GLU A 121 3.74 -16.42 2.60
C GLU A 121 3.10 -16.88 3.92
N ARG A 122 3.13 -16.02 4.96
CA ARG A 122 2.49 -16.30 6.24
C ARG A 122 0.98 -16.45 6.10
N ALA A 123 0.34 -15.53 5.37
CA ALA A 123 -1.09 -15.55 5.12
C ALA A 123 -1.53 -16.86 4.45
N ALA A 124 -0.78 -17.30 3.42
CA ALA A 124 -1.01 -18.58 2.77
C ALA A 124 -0.86 -19.78 3.73
N LEU A 125 0.16 -19.75 4.60
CA LEU A 125 0.39 -20.83 5.58
C LEU A 125 -0.70 -20.90 6.66
N THR A 126 -1.30 -19.77 7.05
CA THR A 126 -2.34 -19.72 8.09
C THR A 126 -3.76 -19.73 7.54
N GLY A 127 -3.95 -19.69 6.22
CA GLY A 127 -5.27 -19.57 5.59
C GLY A 127 -5.97 -18.26 5.95
N THR A 128 -5.20 -17.22 6.28
CA THR A 128 -5.72 -15.89 6.63
C THR A 128 -5.60 -14.97 5.43
N ARG A 129 -6.59 -14.11 5.18
CA ARG A 129 -6.47 -13.08 4.15
C ARG A 129 -5.37 -12.07 4.47
N LEU A 130 -4.74 -11.51 3.44
CA LEU A 130 -3.92 -10.31 3.61
C LEU A 130 -4.84 -9.09 3.80
N PRO A 131 -4.53 -8.20 4.76
CA PRO A 131 -5.30 -6.98 4.91
C PRO A 131 -5.03 -6.00 3.77
N VAL A 132 -5.98 -5.10 3.50
CA VAL A 132 -5.72 -3.91 2.69
C VAL A 132 -5.05 -2.85 3.56
N THR A 133 -3.99 -2.23 3.04
CA THR A 133 -3.12 -1.33 3.79
C THR A 133 -3.08 0.07 3.17
N ALA A 134 -2.48 1.02 3.89
CA ALA A 134 -2.19 2.34 3.34
C ALA A 134 -1.25 2.29 2.12
N ASP A 135 -0.33 1.32 2.08
CA ASP A 135 0.60 1.14 0.97
C ASP A 135 -0.14 0.67 -0.31
N ASP A 136 -1.24 -0.08 -0.14
CA ASP A 136 -2.13 -0.46 -1.25
C ASP A 136 -2.86 0.74 -1.86
N VAL A 137 -3.30 1.70 -1.04
CA VAL A 137 -3.89 2.97 -1.50
C VAL A 137 -2.86 3.75 -2.30
N THR A 138 -1.65 3.92 -1.76
CA THR A 138 -0.56 4.61 -2.45
C THR A 138 -0.21 3.94 -3.78
N LEU A 139 -0.14 2.61 -3.82
CA LEU A 139 0.14 1.87 -5.05
C LEU A 139 -0.98 2.05 -6.10
N ALA A 140 -2.25 1.93 -5.70
CA ALA A 140 -3.38 2.09 -6.61
C ALA A 140 -3.39 3.48 -7.25
N VAL A 141 -3.21 4.53 -6.44
CA VAL A 141 -3.20 5.93 -6.90
C VAL A 141 -2.01 6.20 -7.81
N ARG A 142 -0.82 5.71 -7.47
CA ARG A 142 0.36 5.85 -8.34
C ARG A 142 0.14 5.20 -9.70
N LEU A 143 -0.34 3.95 -9.72
CA LEU A 143 -0.61 3.23 -10.98
C LEU A 143 -1.65 3.95 -11.83
N ALA A 144 -2.69 4.49 -11.20
CA ALA A 144 -3.71 5.29 -11.88
C ALA A 144 -3.11 6.57 -12.50
N ALA A 145 -2.39 7.36 -11.69
CA ALA A 145 -1.75 8.59 -12.14
C ALA A 145 -0.76 8.34 -13.28
N ASP A 146 0.13 7.35 -13.15
CA ASP A 146 1.12 6.98 -14.17
C ASP A 146 0.44 6.58 -15.49
N THR A 147 -0.63 5.78 -15.42
CA THR A 147 -1.37 5.33 -16.60
C THR A 147 -2.06 6.50 -17.30
N LEU A 148 -2.77 7.34 -16.53
CA LEU A 148 -3.56 8.43 -17.07
C LEU A 148 -2.70 9.61 -17.55
N ALA A 149 -1.53 9.82 -16.95
CA ALA A 149 -0.54 10.80 -17.41
C ALA A 149 0.01 10.48 -18.81
N ALA A 150 -0.03 9.20 -19.23
CA ALA A 150 0.34 8.77 -20.57
C ALA A 150 -0.76 9.04 -21.62
N SER A 151 -1.88 9.65 -21.24
CA SER A 151 -2.99 9.95 -22.16
C SER A 151 -2.52 10.80 -23.36
N PRO A 152 -2.78 10.36 -24.60
CA PRO A 152 -2.54 11.17 -25.79
C PRO A 152 -3.67 12.18 -26.03
N ALA A 153 -4.76 12.13 -25.25
CA ALA A 153 -5.94 12.96 -25.45
C ALA A 153 -5.70 14.39 -24.95
N ALA A 154 -5.99 15.36 -25.81
CA ALA A 154 -5.96 16.77 -25.47
C ALA A 154 -7.22 17.25 -24.72
N ASP A 155 -8.30 16.47 -24.78
CA ASP A 155 -9.59 16.79 -24.17
C ASP A 155 -10.02 15.68 -23.21
N TRP A 156 -10.31 16.06 -21.97
CA TRP A 156 -10.74 15.18 -20.88
C TRP A 156 -12.25 15.31 -20.60
N HIS A 157 -12.98 16.08 -21.40
CA HIS A 157 -14.44 16.22 -21.32
C HIS A 157 -15.18 15.22 -22.23
N VAL A 158 -14.53 14.11 -22.56
CA VAL A 158 -15.16 12.95 -23.23
C VAL A 158 -15.76 12.00 -22.19
N PRO A 159 -16.81 11.23 -22.52
CA PRO A 159 -17.40 10.28 -21.58
C PRO A 159 -16.38 9.28 -21.01
N ALA A 160 -16.44 9.04 -19.70
CA ALA A 160 -15.61 8.04 -19.02
C ALA A 160 -16.19 6.63 -19.24
N GLY A 161 -15.78 6.00 -20.34
CA GLY A 161 -16.23 4.65 -20.69
C GLY A 161 -17.74 4.60 -20.92
N SER A 162 -18.46 3.87 -20.09
CA SER A 162 -19.93 3.79 -20.14
C SER A 162 -20.66 4.74 -19.19
N LEU A 163 -19.93 5.56 -18.43
CA LEU A 163 -20.52 6.51 -17.49
C LEU A 163 -21.16 7.70 -18.22
N THR A 164 -22.11 8.36 -17.55
CA THR A 164 -22.69 9.62 -18.01
C THR A 164 -21.81 10.83 -17.67
N TRP A 165 -20.82 10.65 -16.78
CA TRP A 165 -19.81 11.65 -16.45
C TRP A 165 -18.68 11.61 -17.47
N ASP A 166 -18.04 12.75 -17.66
CA ASP A 166 -16.82 12.81 -18.46
C ASP A 166 -15.58 12.34 -17.65
N CYS A 167 -14.44 12.20 -18.34
CA CYS A 167 -13.19 11.77 -17.71
C CYS A 167 -12.70 12.75 -16.63
N TRP A 168 -12.93 14.05 -16.79
CA TRP A 168 -12.59 15.06 -15.80
C TRP A 168 -13.41 14.88 -14.51
N GLU A 169 -14.73 14.87 -14.63
CA GLU A 169 -15.67 14.73 -13.52
C GLU A 169 -15.48 13.41 -12.77
N THR A 170 -15.20 12.34 -13.50
CA THR A 170 -14.94 11.02 -12.90
C THR A 170 -13.66 11.03 -12.05
N MET A 171 -12.62 11.74 -12.48
CA MET A 171 -11.38 11.87 -11.71
C MET A 171 -11.50 12.84 -10.54
N GLU A 172 -12.29 13.89 -10.66
CA GLU A 172 -12.61 14.77 -9.52
C GLU A 172 -13.41 14.01 -8.47
N HIS A 173 -14.42 13.25 -8.89
CA HIS A 173 -15.17 12.37 -8.00
C HIS A 173 -14.26 11.37 -7.29
N LEU A 174 -13.36 10.71 -8.01
CA LEU A 174 -12.40 9.80 -7.39
C LEU A 174 -11.48 10.51 -6.38
N SER A 175 -11.00 11.72 -6.71
CA SER A 175 -10.20 12.52 -5.79
C SER A 175 -11.00 12.84 -4.51
N ASP A 176 -12.27 13.21 -4.69
CA ASP A 176 -13.18 13.51 -3.59
C ASP A 176 -13.50 12.27 -2.74
N ASP A 177 -13.71 11.09 -3.33
CA ASP A 177 -13.92 9.84 -2.59
C ASP A 177 -12.74 9.54 -1.66
N LEU A 178 -11.51 9.64 -2.18
CA LEU A 178 -10.31 9.42 -1.38
C LEU A 178 -10.20 10.44 -0.24
N PHE A 179 -10.50 11.72 -0.52
CA PHE A 179 -10.56 12.76 0.49
C PHE A 179 -11.65 12.47 1.54
N ALA A 180 -12.86 12.14 1.12
CA ALA A 180 -14.00 11.83 1.96
C ALA A 180 -13.69 10.69 2.92
N TYR A 181 -13.11 9.60 2.41
CA TYR A 181 -12.68 8.46 3.22
C TYR A 181 -11.58 8.85 4.21
N ALA A 182 -10.64 9.70 3.81
CA ALA A 182 -9.58 10.17 4.71
C ALA A 182 -10.17 10.97 5.88
N VAL A 183 -11.07 11.92 5.61
CA VAL A 183 -11.64 12.78 6.64
C VAL A 183 -12.60 12.05 7.58
N GLN A 184 -13.20 10.94 7.14
CA GLN A 184 -13.98 10.06 8.03
C GLN A 184 -13.15 9.46 9.16
N LEU A 185 -11.83 9.33 8.98
CA LEU A 185 -10.89 8.81 9.99
C LEU A 185 -10.31 9.92 10.89
N GLY A 186 -10.51 11.19 10.53
CA GLY A 186 -9.87 12.35 11.17
C GLY A 186 -10.34 12.67 12.60
N PRO A 187 -11.65 12.70 12.87
CA PRO A 187 -12.15 13.05 14.20
C PRO A 187 -11.70 12.04 15.27
N ARG A 188 -11.40 12.54 16.47
CA ARG A 188 -11.12 11.69 17.65
C ARG A 188 -12.29 10.76 18.00
N THR A 189 -13.51 11.22 17.71
CA THR A 189 -14.76 10.47 17.87
C THR A 189 -15.54 10.62 16.57
N PRO A 190 -15.27 9.79 15.56
CA PRO A 190 -15.92 9.92 14.26
C PRO A 190 -17.41 9.57 14.34
N PRO A 191 -18.25 10.20 13.50
CA PRO A 191 -19.67 9.88 13.43
C PRO A 191 -19.88 8.48 12.86
N THR A 192 -20.94 7.80 13.29
CA THR A 192 -21.30 6.44 12.82
C THR A 192 -22.68 6.39 12.15
N GLU A 193 -23.38 7.52 12.07
CA GLU A 193 -24.73 7.64 11.50
C GLU A 193 -24.79 8.52 10.24
N ALA A 194 -23.77 9.36 10.02
CA ALA A 194 -23.67 10.28 8.89
C ALA A 194 -22.20 10.63 8.62
N ASP A 195 -21.93 11.20 7.45
CA ASP A 195 -20.60 11.70 7.09
C ASP A 195 -20.14 12.85 7.98
N VAL A 196 -18.82 13.01 8.11
CA VAL A 196 -18.23 14.22 8.68
C VAL A 196 -18.75 15.41 7.86
N PRO A 197 -19.23 16.49 8.52
CA PRO A 197 -20.09 17.49 7.89
C PRO A 197 -19.30 18.51 7.05
N TYR A 198 -18.57 18.02 6.04
CA TYR A 198 -18.09 18.85 4.94
C TYR A 198 -19.28 19.33 4.10
N ARG A 199 -19.08 20.44 3.38
CA ARG A 199 -20.08 20.95 2.45
C ARG A 199 -19.93 20.22 1.12
N TRP A 200 -20.92 19.43 0.78
CA TRP A 200 -21.01 18.72 -0.49
C TRP A 200 -21.94 19.47 -1.44
N ALA A 201 -21.52 19.64 -2.69
CA ALA A 201 -22.35 20.20 -3.74
C ALA A 201 -21.85 19.72 -5.11
N PRO A 202 -22.70 19.61 -6.14
CA PRO A 202 -22.23 19.44 -7.50
C PRO A 202 -21.92 20.80 -8.15
N GLU A 203 -20.97 20.85 -9.08
CA GLU A 203 -20.69 22.05 -9.88
C GLU A 203 -21.77 22.34 -10.92
N ARG A 204 -22.43 21.28 -11.42
CA ARG A 204 -23.53 21.37 -12.37
C ARG A 204 -24.65 20.39 -12.06
N GLU A 205 -25.83 20.64 -12.63
CA GLU A 205 -26.96 19.72 -12.53
C GLU A 205 -26.59 18.34 -13.10
N GLY A 206 -26.82 17.29 -12.31
CA GLY A 206 -26.50 15.90 -12.68
C GLY A 206 -25.02 15.52 -12.60
N GLY A 207 -24.14 16.41 -12.15
CA GLY A 207 -22.73 16.10 -11.86
C GLY A 207 -22.55 15.37 -10.52
N PRO A 208 -21.32 14.87 -10.24
CA PRO A 208 -21.00 14.25 -8.96
C PRO A 208 -21.07 15.27 -7.81
N TRP A 209 -21.40 14.78 -6.61
CA TRP A 209 -21.42 15.59 -5.40
C TRP A 209 -20.06 15.52 -4.72
N ASN A 210 -19.31 16.61 -4.76
CA ASN A 210 -17.96 16.65 -4.20
C ASN A 210 -17.81 17.76 -3.15
N ALA A 211 -16.79 17.64 -2.31
CA ALA A 211 -16.24 18.71 -1.47
C ALA A 211 -14.90 19.24 -2.03
N VAL A 212 -14.19 18.43 -2.81
CA VAL A 212 -12.92 18.76 -3.47
C VAL A 212 -13.11 18.84 -4.99
N PHE A 213 -12.58 19.90 -5.60
CA PHE A 213 -12.59 20.15 -7.04
C PHE A 213 -11.18 20.54 -7.50
N ALA A 214 -10.79 20.08 -8.69
CA ALA A 214 -9.52 20.47 -9.28
C ALA A 214 -9.67 21.84 -9.95
N ASP A 215 -8.58 22.62 -10.02
CA ASP A 215 -8.59 23.86 -10.79
C ASP A 215 -8.56 23.53 -12.29
N PRO A 216 -9.60 23.91 -13.08
CA PRO A 216 -9.63 23.64 -14.51
C PRO A 216 -8.45 24.27 -15.27
N GLU A 217 -7.90 25.39 -14.78
CA GLU A 217 -6.75 26.05 -15.41
C GLU A 217 -5.46 25.25 -15.28
N ALA A 218 -5.37 24.35 -14.29
CA ALA A 218 -4.21 23.47 -14.09
C ALA A 218 -4.20 22.28 -15.07
N GLY A 219 -5.30 22.04 -15.78
CA GLY A 219 -5.47 20.97 -16.76
C GLY A 219 -5.29 19.56 -16.17
N PRO A 220 -5.17 18.52 -17.02
CA PRO A 220 -5.10 17.14 -16.57
C PRO A 220 -3.93 16.84 -15.62
N ALA A 221 -2.79 17.51 -15.79
CA ALA A 221 -1.66 17.34 -14.88
C ALA A 221 -2.00 17.83 -13.45
N GLY A 222 -2.71 18.96 -13.32
CA GLY A 222 -3.18 19.44 -12.03
C GLY A 222 -4.26 18.53 -11.42
N LEU A 223 -5.17 18.00 -12.24
CA LEU A 223 -6.18 17.03 -11.80
C LEU A 223 -5.55 15.77 -11.21
N LEU A 224 -4.50 15.22 -11.84
CA LEU A 224 -3.77 14.08 -11.31
C LEU A 224 -3.02 14.42 -10.00
N GLN A 225 -2.52 15.65 -9.84
CA GLN A 225 -1.96 16.09 -8.56
C GLN A 225 -3.03 16.15 -7.45
N THR A 226 -4.27 16.54 -7.77
CA THR A 226 -5.40 16.50 -6.82
C THR A 226 -5.73 15.07 -6.39
N LEU A 227 -5.70 14.11 -7.32
CA LEU A 227 -5.83 12.69 -7.02
C LEU A 227 -4.72 12.20 -6.09
N GLU A 228 -3.46 12.50 -6.43
CA GLU A 228 -2.29 12.11 -5.62
C GLU A 228 -2.37 12.67 -4.20
N ALA A 229 -2.75 13.94 -4.06
CA ALA A 229 -2.90 14.59 -2.76
C ALA A 229 -4.00 13.92 -1.91
N SER A 230 -5.15 13.61 -2.51
CA SER A 230 -6.28 12.97 -1.81
C SER A 230 -5.95 11.52 -1.43
N GLY A 231 -5.28 10.79 -2.33
CA GLY A 231 -4.75 9.46 -2.05
C GLY A 231 -3.72 9.43 -0.93
N ALA A 232 -2.82 10.41 -0.90
CA ALA A 232 -1.84 10.56 0.17
C ALA A 232 -2.50 10.87 1.53
N LEU A 233 -3.55 11.70 1.54
CA LEU A 233 -4.35 11.95 2.75
C LEU A 233 -4.99 10.66 3.27
N LEU A 234 -5.65 9.89 2.40
CA LEU A 234 -6.25 8.61 2.82
C LEU A 234 -5.19 7.65 3.34
N ALA A 235 -4.09 7.46 2.63
CA ALA A 235 -3.01 6.58 3.05
C ALA A 235 -2.43 7.00 4.41
N ALA A 236 -2.22 8.30 4.65
CA ALA A 236 -1.74 8.81 5.93
C ALA A 236 -2.74 8.55 7.08
N MET A 237 -4.03 8.75 6.82
CA MET A 237 -5.09 8.52 7.80
C MET A 237 -5.24 7.04 8.14
N VAL A 238 -5.21 6.16 7.13
CA VAL A 238 -5.25 4.70 7.32
C VAL A 238 -4.05 4.23 8.14
N ARG A 239 -2.86 4.78 7.89
CA ARG A 239 -1.62 4.40 8.57
C ARG A 239 -1.59 4.83 10.05
N THR A 240 -2.24 5.93 10.39
CA THR A 240 -2.16 6.56 11.72
C THR A 240 -3.39 6.31 12.59
N ALA A 241 -4.54 6.00 11.98
CA ALA A 241 -5.76 5.70 12.71
C ALA A 241 -5.64 4.39 13.52
N SER A 242 -6.30 4.36 14.68
CA SER A 242 -6.43 3.13 15.46
C SER A 242 -7.19 2.07 14.65
N PRO A 243 -6.73 0.81 14.59
CA PRO A 243 -7.50 -0.28 13.98
C PRO A 243 -8.89 -0.52 14.62
N ALA A 244 -9.09 -0.04 15.85
CA ALA A 244 -10.37 -0.09 16.55
C ALA A 244 -11.33 1.06 16.19
N LEU A 245 -10.87 2.04 15.42
CA LEU A 245 -11.69 3.18 14.99
C LEU A 245 -12.84 2.68 14.09
N ARG A 246 -14.02 3.27 14.25
CA ARG A 246 -15.22 2.95 13.45
C ARG A 246 -15.87 4.24 13.01
N SER A 247 -16.08 4.41 11.70
CA SER A 247 -16.66 5.62 11.13
C SER A 247 -17.74 5.27 10.10
N PHE A 248 -18.67 6.20 9.90
CA PHE A 248 -19.80 6.02 8.99
C PHE A 248 -19.34 5.83 7.55
N HIS A 249 -20.04 4.96 6.83
CA HIS A 249 -20.12 4.98 5.39
C HIS A 249 -21.51 4.45 5.02
N SER A 250 -22.09 4.93 3.92
CA SER A 250 -23.44 4.53 3.47
C SER A 250 -23.57 3.00 3.25
N HIS A 251 -22.46 2.34 2.93
CA HIS A 251 -22.37 0.89 2.78
C HIS A 251 -22.04 0.10 4.07
N GLY A 252 -21.98 0.78 5.21
CA GLY A 252 -21.79 0.18 6.54
C GLY A 252 -20.70 0.91 7.34
N VAL A 253 -20.81 0.89 8.68
CA VAL A 253 -19.79 1.46 9.57
C VAL A 253 -18.46 0.72 9.36
N SER A 254 -17.46 1.46 8.90
CA SER A 254 -16.19 0.93 8.40
C SER A 254 -15.03 1.24 9.36
N ASP A 255 -13.95 0.49 9.20
CA ASP A 255 -12.68 0.67 9.91
C ASP A 255 -11.59 1.19 8.96
N PRO A 256 -10.38 1.55 9.44
CA PRO A 256 -9.34 2.09 8.55
C PRO A 256 -9.01 1.18 7.36
N GLU A 257 -8.99 -0.14 7.57
CA GLU A 257 -8.81 -1.10 6.47
C GLU A 257 -9.97 -1.05 5.46
N GLY A 258 -11.21 -0.95 5.93
CA GLY A 258 -12.37 -0.85 5.05
C GLY A 258 -12.33 0.41 4.19
N PHE A 259 -11.97 1.56 4.76
CA PHE A 259 -11.77 2.79 3.98
C PHE A 259 -10.59 2.69 3.02
N ALA A 260 -9.49 2.02 3.40
CA ALA A 260 -8.40 1.72 2.48
C ALA A 260 -8.89 0.87 1.29
N ALA A 261 -9.65 -0.19 1.56
CA ALA A 261 -10.21 -1.04 0.52
C ALA A 261 -11.21 -0.31 -0.39
N MET A 262 -12.02 0.60 0.17
CA MET A 262 -12.93 1.46 -0.59
C MET A 262 -12.14 2.40 -1.52
N GLY A 263 -11.10 3.06 -1.00
CA GLY A 263 -10.24 3.92 -1.81
C GLY A 263 -9.51 3.15 -2.91
N VAL A 264 -9.01 1.95 -2.63
CA VAL A 264 -8.40 1.09 -3.67
C VAL A 264 -9.44 0.70 -4.71
N VAL A 265 -10.59 0.14 -4.34
CA VAL A 265 -11.58 -0.30 -5.34
C VAL A 265 -12.02 0.85 -6.22
N GLU A 266 -12.36 2.00 -5.65
CA GLU A 266 -12.78 3.18 -6.41
C GLU A 266 -11.68 3.63 -7.37
N THR A 267 -10.43 3.68 -6.90
CA THR A 267 -9.29 4.01 -7.76
C THR A 267 -9.18 3.05 -8.94
N LEU A 268 -9.24 1.73 -8.70
CA LEU A 268 -9.07 0.74 -9.76
C LEU A 268 -10.17 0.80 -10.81
N VAL A 269 -11.43 0.94 -10.38
CA VAL A 269 -12.58 0.86 -11.27
C VAL A 269 -12.86 2.19 -11.98
N HIS A 270 -12.63 3.34 -11.34
CA HIS A 270 -12.75 4.62 -12.02
C HIS A 270 -11.56 4.90 -12.95
N THR A 271 -10.36 4.40 -12.64
CA THR A 271 -9.26 4.40 -13.63
C THR A 271 -9.63 3.58 -14.86
N HIS A 272 -10.32 2.44 -14.70
CA HIS A 272 -10.83 1.66 -15.83
C HIS A 272 -11.82 2.47 -16.68
N ASP A 273 -12.77 3.15 -16.04
CA ASP A 273 -13.78 3.96 -16.73
C ASP A 273 -13.12 5.10 -17.53
N VAL A 274 -12.17 5.82 -16.91
CA VAL A 274 -11.44 6.92 -17.55
C VAL A 274 -10.48 6.42 -18.62
N ALA A 275 -9.73 5.33 -18.37
CA ALA A 275 -8.85 4.72 -19.35
C ALA A 275 -9.62 4.29 -20.60
N ALA A 276 -10.82 3.72 -20.45
CA ALA A 276 -11.68 3.38 -21.57
C ALA A 276 -12.10 4.63 -22.38
N GLY A 277 -12.50 5.72 -21.71
CA GLY A 277 -12.83 6.99 -22.36
C GLY A 277 -11.65 7.61 -23.11
N LEU A 278 -10.45 7.53 -22.54
CA LEU A 278 -9.20 8.05 -23.10
C LEU A 278 -8.49 7.07 -24.05
N SER A 279 -9.08 5.91 -24.34
CA SER A 279 -8.51 4.86 -25.20
C SER A 279 -7.13 4.34 -24.73
N LEU A 280 -6.95 4.24 -23.42
CA LEU A 280 -5.77 3.69 -22.77
C LEU A 280 -5.97 2.22 -22.38
N SER A 281 -4.86 1.47 -22.32
CA SER A 281 -4.86 0.12 -21.75
C SER A 281 -4.67 0.18 -20.24
N TRP A 282 -5.49 -0.53 -19.49
CA TRP A 282 -5.44 -0.57 -18.03
C TRP A 282 -5.72 -1.97 -17.49
N ALA A 283 -4.85 -2.44 -16.62
CA ALA A 283 -5.05 -3.64 -15.81
C ALA A 283 -4.25 -3.51 -14.50
N PRO A 284 -4.91 -3.57 -13.34
CA PRO A 284 -4.21 -3.51 -12.06
C PRO A 284 -3.59 -4.86 -11.65
N PRO A 285 -2.66 -4.86 -10.68
CA PRO A 285 -2.10 -6.09 -10.12
C PRO A 285 -3.19 -7.03 -9.57
N THR A 286 -3.02 -8.33 -9.82
CA THR A 286 -4.00 -9.36 -9.45
C THR A 286 -4.16 -9.46 -7.94
N GLU A 287 -3.05 -9.34 -7.21
CA GLU A 287 -2.99 -9.45 -5.75
C GLU A 287 -3.69 -8.27 -5.07
N LEU A 288 -3.67 -7.08 -5.70
CA LEU A 288 -4.36 -5.90 -5.20
C LEU A 288 -5.89 -6.07 -5.36
N CYS A 289 -6.33 -6.59 -6.51
CA CYS A 289 -7.73 -6.94 -6.73
C CYS A 289 -8.21 -7.99 -5.73
N ASP A 290 -7.40 -9.03 -5.50
CA ASP A 290 -7.75 -10.11 -4.58
C ASP A 290 -7.96 -9.62 -3.14
N ARG A 291 -7.06 -8.77 -2.62
CA ARG A 291 -7.20 -8.19 -1.28
C ARG A 291 -8.48 -7.38 -1.12
N VAL A 292 -8.83 -6.59 -2.14
CA VAL A 292 -10.07 -5.79 -2.17
C VAL A 292 -11.30 -6.68 -2.20
N LEU A 293 -11.31 -7.69 -3.08
CA LEU A 293 -12.40 -8.68 -3.16
C LEU A 293 -12.60 -9.36 -1.81
N ALA A 294 -11.52 -9.87 -1.22
CA ALA A 294 -11.56 -10.53 0.08
C ALA A 294 -12.05 -9.61 1.21
N ARG A 295 -11.86 -8.28 1.11
CA ARG A 295 -12.27 -7.32 2.15
C ARG A 295 -13.70 -6.79 1.98
N LEU A 296 -14.13 -6.51 0.74
CA LEU A 296 -15.38 -5.79 0.47
C LEU A 296 -16.47 -6.65 -0.19
N PHE A 297 -16.11 -7.79 -0.78
CA PHE A 297 -17.00 -8.64 -1.56
C PHE A 297 -16.90 -10.10 -1.05
N PRO A 298 -17.43 -10.42 0.14
CA PRO A 298 -17.27 -11.74 0.75
C PRO A 298 -17.89 -12.88 -0.08
N ASP A 299 -18.85 -12.57 -0.94
CA ASP A 299 -19.49 -13.53 -1.85
C ASP A 299 -18.88 -13.53 -3.26
N ALA A 300 -17.74 -12.85 -3.44
CA ALA A 300 -17.05 -12.81 -4.72
C ALA A 300 -16.63 -14.22 -5.16
N PRO A 301 -16.80 -14.53 -6.45
CA PRO A 301 -16.24 -15.74 -7.05
C PRO A 301 -14.75 -15.94 -6.80
N ASP A 302 -14.32 -17.20 -6.70
CA ASP A 302 -12.91 -17.61 -6.57
C ASP A 302 -12.25 -17.88 -7.95
N ASP A 303 -12.70 -17.17 -9.00
CA ASP A 303 -12.10 -17.25 -10.33
C ASP A 303 -10.69 -16.63 -10.33
N ALA A 304 -9.77 -17.19 -11.12
CA ALA A 304 -8.35 -16.82 -11.12
C ALA A 304 -8.09 -15.39 -11.66
N ASP A 305 -8.91 -14.91 -12.61
CA ASP A 305 -8.83 -13.53 -13.11
C ASP A 305 -9.52 -12.59 -12.10
N ARG A 306 -8.77 -12.16 -11.10
CA ARG A 306 -9.27 -11.32 -10.00
C ARG A 306 -9.73 -9.95 -10.48
N TRP A 307 -9.14 -9.43 -11.57
CA TRP A 307 -9.57 -8.16 -12.15
C TRP A 307 -10.93 -8.29 -12.82
N ALA A 308 -11.15 -9.35 -13.61
CA ALA A 308 -12.46 -9.62 -14.21
C ALA A 308 -13.54 -9.84 -13.13
N VAL A 309 -13.21 -10.52 -12.03
CA VAL A 309 -14.13 -10.68 -10.90
C VAL A 309 -14.47 -9.33 -10.25
N LEU A 310 -13.51 -8.43 -10.10
CA LEU A 310 -13.75 -7.10 -9.52
C LEU A 310 -14.62 -6.22 -10.43
N LEU A 311 -14.38 -6.24 -11.75
CA LEU A 311 -15.24 -5.54 -12.72
C LEU A 311 -16.67 -6.10 -12.71
N TRP A 312 -16.83 -7.42 -12.62
CA TRP A 312 -18.16 -8.04 -12.52
C TRP A 312 -18.85 -7.71 -11.21
N SER A 313 -18.13 -7.78 -10.08
CA SER A 313 -18.66 -7.48 -8.74
C SER A 313 -19.10 -6.02 -8.60
N THR A 314 -18.58 -5.13 -9.46
CA THR A 314 -18.94 -3.71 -9.54
C THR A 314 -19.81 -3.36 -10.75
N GLY A 315 -20.40 -4.35 -11.42
CA GLY A 315 -21.37 -4.17 -12.52
C GLY A 315 -20.78 -3.61 -13.83
N ARG A 316 -19.46 -3.50 -13.94
CA ARG A 316 -18.76 -2.91 -15.09
C ARG A 316 -18.55 -3.89 -16.23
N ALA A 317 -18.39 -5.18 -15.95
CA ALA A 317 -18.20 -6.22 -16.96
C ALA A 317 -19.03 -7.48 -16.71
N ASP A 318 -19.19 -8.30 -17.76
CA ASP A 318 -19.75 -9.64 -17.64
C ASP A 318 -18.65 -10.62 -17.20
N LEU A 319 -19.04 -11.69 -16.49
CA LEU A 319 -18.15 -12.79 -16.12
C LEU A 319 -18.72 -14.10 -16.68
N PRO A 320 -17.96 -14.87 -17.48
CA PRO A 320 -18.48 -16.07 -18.13
C PRO A 320 -19.12 -17.07 -17.15
N GLY A 321 -20.31 -17.57 -17.52
CA GLY A 321 -21.04 -18.53 -16.70
C GLY A 321 -21.80 -17.92 -15.51
N ARG A 322 -21.87 -16.59 -15.41
CA ARG A 322 -22.58 -15.88 -14.33
C ARG A 322 -23.55 -14.85 -14.87
N GLU A 323 -24.60 -14.58 -14.10
CA GLU A 323 -25.54 -13.50 -14.42
C GLU A 323 -24.86 -12.13 -14.23
N ARG A 324 -25.22 -11.17 -15.07
CA ARG A 324 -24.69 -9.80 -14.96
C ARG A 324 -25.18 -9.14 -13.67
N VAL A 325 -24.25 -8.54 -12.94
CA VAL A 325 -24.59 -7.72 -11.76
C VAL A 325 -25.14 -6.39 -12.24
N THR A 326 -26.42 -6.12 -11.97
CA THR A 326 -27.09 -4.86 -12.31
C THR A 326 -27.21 -3.89 -11.14
N SER A 327 -26.94 -4.35 -9.93
CA SER A 327 -26.88 -3.56 -8.70
C SER A 327 -25.92 -4.24 -7.74
N TRP A 328 -25.06 -3.46 -7.10
CA TRP A 328 -24.03 -3.96 -6.19
C TRP A 328 -23.89 -3.05 -4.98
N LYS A 329 -23.29 -3.58 -3.92
CA LYS A 329 -22.99 -2.88 -2.68
C LYS A 329 -21.75 -3.48 -2.04
N TRP A 330 -20.89 -2.65 -1.45
CA TRP A 330 -19.79 -3.16 -0.61
C TRP A 330 -20.29 -3.71 0.73
N HIS A 331 -19.55 -4.68 1.25
CA HIS A 331 -19.58 -5.02 2.67
C HIS A 331 -18.67 -4.08 3.46
N GLY A 332 -19.20 -2.91 3.88
CA GLY A 332 -18.40 -1.89 4.56
C GLY A 332 -17.98 -2.27 5.99
N ALA A 333 -18.77 -3.09 6.68
CA ALA A 333 -18.46 -3.51 8.04
C ALA A 333 -17.14 -4.31 8.12
N PRO A 334 -16.41 -4.26 9.24
CA PRO A 334 -15.27 -5.14 9.48
C PRO A 334 -15.70 -6.60 9.36
N LEU A 335 -14.91 -7.40 8.65
CA LEU A 335 -15.09 -8.84 8.61
C LEU A 335 -14.71 -9.45 9.96
N ALA A 336 -15.43 -10.48 10.39
CA ALA A 336 -15.00 -11.30 11.51
C ALA A 336 -13.65 -11.95 11.14
N GLY A 337 -12.64 -11.74 11.98
CA GLY A 337 -11.31 -12.33 11.83
C GLY A 337 -11.26 -13.82 12.16
#